data_AF-A0A0M3J9K1-F1
#
_entry.id   AF-A0A0M3J9K1-F1
#
_cell.length_a   1.000
_cell.length_b   1.000
_cell.length_c   1.000
_cell.angle_alpha   90.00
_cell.angle_beta   90.00
_cell.angle_gamma   90.00
#
_symmetry.space_group_name_H-M   'P 1'
#
loop_
_entity.id
_entity.type
_entity.pdbx_description
1 polymer ?
#
loop_
_entity_poly.entity_id
_entity_poly.type
_entity_poly.pdbx_seq_one_letter_code
_entity_poly.pdbx_strand_id
1 'polypeptide(L)'
;AGLACLQDVINRFSTVPEPEFPGHVILEQFQAQVGAALRPAFAAETPSDVTAAACQVCSTWIGSGVARDLNDLRRVHQLLVSSLGKLTHGSINTQLYSESAATLEKLAILKAWAEVYIVAVEEAKKRDEITNAKTKDDDEQPYHSTECLLSLVTPELGSLVEHWLAALRDSALLSLPSEFASQLPPNGGAYYAPESADVRIVSIT
;
A
#
# COMPACT_ATOMS: atom_id res chain seq x y z
N ALA A 1 -9.68 -16.19 2.41
CA ALA A 1 -8.86 -17.26 3.03
C ALA A 1 -7.43 -17.29 2.48
N GLY A 2 -7.23 -17.45 1.16
CA GLY A 2 -5.87 -17.55 0.57
C GLY A 2 -4.98 -16.32 0.77
N LEU A 3 -5.46 -15.11 0.46
CA LEU A 3 -4.69 -13.86 0.62
C LEU A 3 -4.35 -13.57 2.09
N ALA A 4 -5.29 -13.81 3.02
CA ALA A 4 -5.04 -13.68 4.46
C ALA A 4 -3.97 -14.67 4.94
N CYS A 5 -3.98 -15.91 4.47
CA CYS A 5 -2.93 -16.87 4.78
C CYS A 5 -1.57 -16.40 4.24
N LEU A 6 -1.52 -15.88 3.01
CA LEU A 6 -0.28 -15.33 2.45
C LEU A 6 0.22 -14.13 3.26
N GLN A 7 -0.67 -13.24 3.68
CA GLN A 7 -0.36 -12.13 4.59
C GLN A 7 0.28 -12.61 5.89
N ASP A 8 -0.31 -13.64 6.51
CA ASP A 8 0.21 -14.22 7.75
C ASP A 8 1.58 -14.84 7.54
N VAL A 9 1.79 -15.54 6.42
CA VAL A 9 3.11 -16.10 6.05
C VAL A 9 4.15 -15.00 5.95
N ILE A 10 3.85 -13.89 5.27
CA ILE A 10 4.78 -12.77 5.13
C ILE A 10 5.12 -12.19 6.50
N ASN A 11 4.11 -11.89 7.31
CA ASN A 11 4.29 -11.29 8.64
C ASN A 11 5.11 -12.17 9.59
N ARG A 12 4.96 -13.50 9.50
CA ARG A 12 5.60 -14.43 10.44
C ARG A 12 6.99 -14.88 10.00
N PHE A 13 7.27 -14.87 8.71
CA PHE A 13 8.51 -15.43 8.15
C PHE A 13 9.43 -14.41 7.47
N SER A 14 9.05 -13.13 7.35
CA SER A 14 9.88 -12.10 6.71
C SER A 14 11.24 -11.89 7.38
N THR A 15 11.35 -12.15 8.68
CA THR A 15 12.58 -12.00 9.46
C THR A 15 13.24 -13.33 9.81
N VAL A 16 12.65 -14.45 9.38
CA VAL A 16 13.16 -15.79 9.71
C VAL A 16 14.41 -16.05 8.86
N PRO A 17 15.58 -16.28 9.48
CA PRO A 17 16.82 -16.49 8.75
C PRO A 17 16.77 -17.83 8.01
N GLU A 18 17.45 -17.88 6.86
CA GLU A 18 17.64 -19.10 6.08
C GLU A 18 18.69 -20.00 6.77
N PRO A 19 18.33 -21.23 7.21
CA PRO A 19 19.25 -22.11 7.94
C PRO A 19 20.54 -22.44 7.17
N GLU A 20 20.46 -22.56 5.85
CA GLU A 20 21.59 -22.98 5.01
C GLU A 20 22.42 -21.80 4.47
N PHE A 21 21.91 -20.57 4.53
CA PHE A 21 22.51 -19.38 3.91
C PHE A 21 22.52 -18.18 4.88
N PRO A 22 23.59 -18.00 5.67
CA PRO A 22 23.71 -16.90 6.61
C PRO A 22 23.54 -15.53 5.94
N GLY A 23 22.74 -14.67 6.57
CA GLY A 23 22.47 -13.33 6.06
C GLY A 23 21.36 -13.24 5.03
N HIS A 24 20.69 -14.34 4.68
CA HIS A 24 19.45 -14.38 3.89
C HIS A 24 18.24 -14.72 4.78
N VAL A 25 17.03 -14.36 4.34
CA VAL A 25 15.77 -14.79 4.98
C VAL A 25 15.06 -15.83 4.13
N ILE A 26 14.33 -16.74 4.79
CA ILE A 26 13.69 -17.90 4.15
C ILE A 26 12.71 -17.52 3.03
N LEU A 27 12.11 -16.33 3.07
CA LEU A 27 11.16 -15.88 2.06
C LEU A 27 11.83 -15.35 0.77
N GLU A 28 13.14 -15.12 0.75
CA GLU A 28 13.87 -14.66 -0.44
C GLU A 28 13.75 -15.64 -1.63
N GLN A 29 13.68 -16.94 -1.36
CA GLN A 29 13.53 -17.95 -2.42
C GLN A 29 12.11 -18.03 -3.01
N PHE A 30 11.11 -17.41 -2.38
CA PHE A 30 9.70 -17.49 -2.76
C PHE A 30 9.17 -16.26 -3.51
N GLN A 31 10.03 -15.28 -3.81
CA GLN A 31 9.58 -14.00 -4.36
C GLN A 31 8.82 -14.14 -5.70
N ALA A 32 9.27 -15.02 -6.58
CA ALA A 32 8.62 -15.27 -7.86
C ALA A 32 7.21 -15.86 -7.68
N GLN A 33 7.05 -16.76 -6.70
CA GLN A 33 5.80 -17.43 -6.36
C GLN A 33 4.81 -16.44 -5.72
N VAL A 34 5.28 -15.56 -4.83
CA VAL A 34 4.43 -14.52 -4.23
C VAL A 34 3.87 -13.58 -5.30
N GLY A 35 4.73 -13.06 -6.19
CA GLY A 35 4.28 -12.21 -7.28
C GLY A 35 3.32 -12.92 -8.25
N ALA A 36 3.54 -14.20 -8.54
CA ALA A 36 2.64 -14.99 -9.37
C ALA A 36 1.29 -15.26 -8.69
N ALA A 37 1.29 -15.54 -7.38
CA ALA A 37 0.08 -15.81 -6.61
C ALA A 37 -0.83 -14.58 -6.47
N LEU A 38 -0.25 -13.38 -6.45
CA LEU A 38 -1.01 -12.12 -6.33
C LEU A 38 -1.66 -11.68 -7.65
N ARG A 39 -1.05 -12.00 -8.80
CA ARG A 39 -1.49 -11.50 -10.11
C ARG A 39 -2.98 -11.73 -10.43
N PRO A 40 -3.59 -12.90 -10.15
CA PRO A 40 -5.01 -13.12 -10.43
C PRO A 40 -5.93 -12.15 -9.70
N ALA A 41 -5.54 -11.65 -8.53
CA ALA A 41 -6.35 -10.74 -7.72
C ALA A 41 -6.41 -9.29 -8.25
N PHE A 42 -5.75 -8.99 -9.36
CA PHE A 42 -5.76 -7.67 -9.99
C PHE A 42 -6.44 -7.66 -11.37
N ALA A 43 -6.97 -8.80 -11.84
CA ALA A 43 -7.69 -8.89 -13.10
C ALA A 43 -8.94 -8.00 -13.10
N ALA A 44 -9.39 -7.54 -14.28
CA ALA A 44 -10.51 -6.59 -14.42
C ALA A 44 -11.83 -7.12 -13.83
N GLU A 45 -12.06 -8.43 -13.90
CA GLU A 45 -13.26 -9.10 -13.39
C GLU A 45 -13.17 -9.46 -11.89
N THR A 46 -12.05 -9.13 -11.24
CA THR A 46 -11.85 -9.47 -9.83
C THR A 46 -12.77 -8.63 -8.95
N PRO A 47 -13.46 -9.25 -7.98
CA PRO A 47 -14.24 -8.53 -6.98
C PRO A 47 -13.41 -7.50 -6.19
N SER A 48 -14.03 -6.36 -5.90
CA SER A 48 -13.40 -5.23 -5.20
C SER A 48 -12.82 -5.59 -3.84
N ASP A 49 -13.49 -6.46 -3.07
CA ASP A 49 -13.02 -6.97 -1.77
C ASP A 49 -11.76 -7.82 -1.90
N VAL A 50 -11.66 -8.62 -2.98
CA VAL A 50 -10.47 -9.43 -3.27
C VAL A 50 -9.30 -8.55 -3.68
N THR A 51 -9.52 -7.56 -4.56
CA THR A 51 -8.49 -6.59 -4.93
C THR A 51 -8.02 -5.78 -3.72
N ALA A 52 -8.95 -5.34 -2.86
CA ALA A 52 -8.64 -4.64 -1.63
C ALA A 52 -7.73 -5.47 -0.70
N ALA A 53 -8.08 -6.74 -0.47
CA ALA A 53 -7.26 -7.65 0.31
C ALA A 53 -5.88 -7.87 -0.33
N ALA A 54 -5.81 -7.98 -1.66
CA ALA A 54 -4.55 -8.17 -2.37
C ALA A 54 -3.64 -6.92 -2.29
N CYS A 55 -4.20 -5.71 -2.31
CA CYS A 55 -3.45 -4.47 -2.09
C CYS A 55 -2.71 -4.49 -0.74
N GLN A 56 -3.38 -4.97 0.32
CA GLN A 56 -2.78 -5.11 1.65
C GLN A 56 -1.62 -6.12 1.68
N VAL A 57 -1.76 -7.24 0.96
CA VAL A 57 -0.66 -8.23 0.85
C VAL A 57 0.50 -7.65 0.07
N CYS A 58 0.24 -6.91 -1.00
CA CYS A 58 1.26 -6.23 -1.79
C CYS A 58 2.06 -5.21 -0.96
N SER A 59 1.39 -4.34 -0.20
CA SER A 59 2.08 -3.35 0.65
C SER A 59 2.93 -4.04 1.71
N THR A 60 2.40 -5.07 2.35
CA THR A 60 3.16 -5.84 3.35
C THR A 60 4.37 -6.52 2.73
N TRP A 61 4.22 -7.16 1.57
CA TRP A 61 5.34 -7.80 0.88
C TRP A 61 6.44 -6.79 0.55
N ILE A 62 6.07 -5.66 -0.06
CA ILE A 62 7.02 -4.61 -0.43
C ILE A 62 7.70 -4.01 0.82
N GLY A 63 6.94 -3.76 1.89
CA GLY A 63 7.45 -3.21 3.13
C GLY A 63 8.14 -4.22 4.06
N SER A 64 8.16 -5.52 3.71
CA SER A 64 8.68 -6.57 4.58
C SER A 64 10.21 -6.60 4.69
N GLY A 65 10.92 -5.99 3.74
CA GLY A 65 12.38 -6.06 3.64
C GLY A 65 12.91 -7.41 3.13
N VAL A 66 12.05 -8.34 2.71
CA VAL A 66 12.46 -9.64 2.14
C VAL A 66 13.18 -9.46 0.82
N ALA A 67 12.67 -8.61 -0.07
CA ALA A 67 13.31 -8.34 -1.36
C ALA A 67 14.28 -7.16 -1.21
N ARG A 68 15.56 -7.41 -1.48
CA ARG A 68 16.64 -6.42 -1.36
C ARG A 68 16.92 -5.67 -2.66
N ASP A 69 16.59 -6.26 -3.81
CA ASP A 69 16.69 -5.62 -5.12
C ASP A 69 15.31 -5.08 -5.55
N LEU A 70 15.28 -3.85 -6.09
CA LEU A 70 14.05 -3.27 -6.63
C LEU A 70 13.51 -4.06 -7.83
N ASN A 71 14.37 -4.75 -8.59
CA ASN A 71 13.94 -5.60 -9.69
C ASN A 71 13.01 -6.72 -9.22
N ASP A 72 13.25 -7.24 -8.02
CA ASP A 72 12.45 -8.29 -7.40
C ASP A 72 11.10 -7.75 -6.90
N LEU A 73 11.08 -6.52 -6.40
CA LEU A 73 9.85 -5.83 -5.98
C LEU A 73 8.97 -5.40 -7.16
N ARG A 74 9.57 -5.19 -8.33
CA ARG A 74 8.90 -4.59 -9.50
C ARG A 74 7.63 -5.33 -9.90
N ARG A 75 7.60 -6.65 -9.79
CA ARG A 75 6.42 -7.46 -10.17
C ARG A 75 5.21 -7.16 -9.30
N VAL A 76 5.41 -7.02 -7.98
CA VAL A 76 4.33 -6.74 -7.02
C VAL A 76 3.98 -5.25 -7.03
N HIS A 77 4.98 -4.38 -7.14
CA HIS A 77 4.80 -2.93 -7.32
C HIS A 77 3.91 -2.61 -8.54
N GLN A 78 4.13 -3.27 -9.68
CA GLN A 78 3.32 -3.04 -10.88
C GLN A 78 1.84 -3.43 -10.70
N LEU A 79 1.53 -4.35 -9.78
CA LEU A 79 0.13 -4.65 -9.42
C LEU A 79 -0.51 -3.45 -8.71
N LEU A 80 0.22 -2.82 -7.76
CA LEU A 80 -0.24 -1.61 -7.07
C LEU A 80 -0.37 -0.41 -8.00
N VAL A 81 0.56 -0.24 -8.95
CA VAL A 81 0.48 0.79 -10.00
C VAL A 81 -0.76 0.58 -10.86
N SER A 82 -1.01 -0.67 -11.29
CA SER A 82 -2.21 -1.00 -12.06
C SER A 82 -3.50 -0.69 -11.30
N SER A 83 -3.58 -1.01 -10.01
CA SER A 83 -4.75 -0.66 -9.19
C SER A 83 -4.89 0.85 -8.99
N LEU A 84 -3.79 1.58 -8.82
CA LEU A 84 -3.82 3.04 -8.72
C LEU A 84 -4.31 3.68 -10.03
N GLY A 85 -3.93 3.15 -11.19
CA GLY A 85 -4.48 3.59 -12.47
C GLY A 85 -6.00 3.43 -12.58
N LYS A 86 -6.59 2.41 -11.94
CA LYS A 86 -8.06 2.25 -11.90
C LYS A 86 -8.73 3.38 -11.10
N LEU A 87 -8.06 3.87 -10.05
CA LEU A 87 -8.52 4.99 -9.22
C LEU A 87 -8.54 6.29 -10.02
N THR A 88 -7.43 6.60 -10.71
CA THR A 88 -7.26 7.87 -11.43
C THR A 88 -8.14 7.99 -12.66
N HIS A 89 -8.40 6.87 -13.36
CA HIS A 89 -9.23 6.85 -14.57
C HIS A 89 -10.71 6.55 -14.31
N GLY A 90 -11.13 6.41 -13.04
CA GLY A 90 -12.53 6.14 -12.68
C GLY A 90 -13.04 4.79 -13.18
N SER A 91 -12.15 3.82 -13.39
CA SER A 91 -12.44 2.52 -14.01
C SER A 91 -12.88 1.44 -13.01
N ILE A 92 -13.09 1.79 -11.74
CA ILE A 92 -13.61 0.86 -10.74
C ILE A 92 -15.10 0.69 -11.01
N ASN A 93 -15.49 -0.50 -11.49
CA ASN A 93 -16.83 -0.79 -11.96
C ASN A 93 -17.86 -0.78 -10.81
N THR A 94 -18.44 0.39 -10.54
CA THR A 94 -19.57 0.56 -9.61
C THR A 94 -20.88 -0.06 -10.12
N GLN A 95 -20.94 -0.47 -11.39
CA GLN A 95 -22.11 -1.12 -11.97
C GLN A 95 -22.19 -2.62 -11.68
N LEU A 96 -21.06 -3.26 -11.36
CA LEU A 96 -20.98 -4.70 -11.06
C LEU A 96 -20.99 -4.99 -9.55
N TYR A 97 -20.64 -4.01 -8.72
CA TYR A 97 -20.46 -4.16 -7.28
C TYR A 97 -21.17 -3.05 -6.52
N SER A 98 -21.48 -3.27 -5.23
CA SER A 98 -22.06 -2.21 -4.41
C SER A 98 -21.09 -1.02 -4.32
N GLU A 99 -21.63 0.19 -4.22
CA GLU A 99 -20.84 1.41 -4.08
C GLU A 99 -19.88 1.33 -2.89
N SER A 100 -20.32 0.74 -1.78
CA SER A 100 -19.49 0.49 -0.60
C SER A 100 -18.30 -0.42 -0.89
N ALA A 101 -18.45 -1.43 -1.74
CA ALA A 101 -17.35 -2.33 -2.12
C ALA A 101 -16.32 -1.61 -3.01
N ALA A 102 -16.79 -0.80 -3.96
CA ALA A 102 -15.92 0.04 -4.78
C ALA A 102 -15.15 1.07 -3.94
N THR A 103 -15.81 1.71 -2.98
CA THR A 103 -15.19 2.62 -2.01
C THR A 103 -14.13 1.91 -1.17
N LEU A 104 -14.42 0.70 -0.68
CA LEU A 104 -13.46 -0.09 0.09
C LEU A 104 -12.20 -0.39 -0.72
N GLU A 105 -12.33 -0.77 -1.99
CA GLU A 105 -11.20 -1.00 -2.89
C GLU A 105 -10.36 0.27 -3.04
N LYS A 106 -11.00 1.42 -3.29
CA LYS A 106 -10.30 2.71 -3.39
C LYS A 106 -9.48 3.01 -2.14
N LEU A 107 -10.10 2.89 -0.96
CA LEU A 107 -9.45 3.17 0.31
C LEU A 107 -8.32 2.17 0.60
N ALA A 108 -8.49 0.90 0.23
CA ALA A 108 -7.45 -0.12 0.39
C ALA A 108 -6.23 0.16 -0.50
N ILE A 109 -6.44 0.61 -1.74
CA ILE A 109 -5.36 1.06 -2.63
C ILE A 109 -4.59 2.21 -1.98
N LEU A 110 -5.31 3.23 -1.49
CA LEU A 110 -4.68 4.40 -0.84
C LEU A 110 -3.90 4.03 0.42
N LYS A 111 -4.46 3.13 1.24
CA LYS A 111 -3.80 2.63 2.45
C LYS A 111 -2.52 1.87 2.09
N ALA A 112 -2.59 0.97 1.12
CA ALA A 112 -1.43 0.19 0.68
C ALA A 112 -0.27 1.08 0.21
N TRP A 113 -0.57 2.12 -0.59
CA TRP A 113 0.43 3.08 -1.02
C TRP A 113 1.00 3.93 0.13
N ALA A 114 0.17 4.30 1.11
CA ALA A 114 0.63 5.04 2.28
C ALA A 114 1.60 4.20 3.13
N GLU A 115 1.29 2.92 3.36
CA GLU A 115 2.17 1.97 4.05
C GLU A 115 3.51 1.83 3.33
N VAL A 116 3.50 1.66 2.00
CA VAL A 116 4.73 1.58 1.20
C VAL A 116 5.54 2.89 1.29
N TYR A 117 4.90 4.05 1.21
CA TYR A 117 5.56 5.34 1.35
C TYR A 117 6.21 5.52 2.72
N ILE A 118 5.51 5.17 3.80
CA ILE A 118 6.05 5.27 5.17
C ILE A 118 7.31 4.43 5.29
N VAL A 119 7.26 3.15 4.87
CA VAL A 119 8.43 2.26 4.91
C VAL A 119 9.57 2.81 4.05
N ALA A 120 9.26 3.32 2.86
CA ALA A 120 10.26 3.91 1.96
C ALA A 120 10.98 5.12 2.59
N VAL A 121 10.25 6.01 3.27
CA VAL A 121 10.81 7.15 3.99
C VAL A 121 11.64 6.72 5.18
N GLU A 122 11.19 5.73 5.95
CA GLU A 122 11.94 5.19 7.08
C GLU A 122 13.25 4.52 6.64
N GLU A 123 13.21 3.75 5.56
CA GLU A 123 14.40 3.13 4.97
C GLU A 123 15.41 4.18 4.51
N ALA A 124 14.95 5.23 3.83
CA ALA A 124 15.81 6.33 3.38
C ALA A 124 16.46 7.07 4.55
N LYS A 125 15.70 7.38 5.61
CA LYS A 125 16.25 8.02 6.82
C LYS A 125 17.34 7.17 7.49
N LYS A 126 17.08 5.87 7.66
CA LYS A 126 18.07 4.94 8.24
C LYS A 126 19.34 4.90 7.38
N ARG A 127 19.20 4.95 6.06
CA ARG A 127 20.34 4.97 5.13
C ARG A 127 21.16 6.26 5.28
N ASP A 128 20.50 7.41 5.37
CA ASP A 128 21.14 8.71 5.55
C ASP A 128 21.92 8.80 6.88
N GLU A 129 21.36 8.24 7.96
CA GLU A 129 22.02 8.13 9.27
C GLU A 129 23.30 7.29 9.19
N ILE A 130 23.24 6.14 8.50
CA ILE A 130 24.41 5.26 8.29
C ILE A 130 25.48 5.94 7.45
N THR A 131 25.10 6.66 6.38
CA THR A 131 26.07 7.40 5.55
C THR A 131 26.74 8.52 6.32
N ASN A 132 25.99 9.26 7.15
CA ASN A 132 26.52 10.35 7.97
C ASN A 132 27.41 9.86 9.13
N ALA A 133 27.22 8.61 9.57
CA ALA A 133 28.09 7.98 10.56
C ALA A 133 29.42 7.50 9.92
N LYS A 134 29.38 6.95 8.69
CA LYS A 134 30.57 6.45 7.98
C LYS A 134 31.49 7.55 7.47
N THR A 135 30.96 8.68 7.03
CA THR A 135 31.76 9.83 6.57
C THR A 135 32.53 10.55 7.68
N LYS A 136 32.37 10.15 8.96
CA LYS A 136 33.22 10.63 10.06
C LYS A 136 34.51 9.83 10.24
N ASP A 137 34.61 8.63 9.67
CA ASP A 137 35.73 7.71 9.90
C ASP A 137 36.52 7.30 8.63
N ASP A 138 36.05 7.57 7.40
CA ASP A 138 36.80 7.24 6.17
C ASP A 138 36.51 8.21 5.00
N ASP A 139 37.57 8.67 4.33
CA ASP A 139 37.61 9.63 3.21
C ASP A 139 37.29 8.97 1.83
N GLU A 140 36.46 7.92 1.81
CA GLU A 140 36.08 7.24 0.56
C GLU A 140 34.68 7.67 0.06
N GLN A 141 34.62 8.07 -1.21
CA GLN A 141 33.40 8.52 -1.87
C GLN A 141 32.33 7.41 -1.87
N PRO A 142 31.10 7.66 -1.38
CA PRO A 142 30.06 6.64 -1.37
C PRO A 142 29.56 6.38 -2.80
N TYR A 143 29.78 5.17 -3.31
CA TYR A 143 28.99 4.66 -4.42
C TYR A 143 27.54 4.52 -3.95
N HIS A 144 26.73 5.54 -4.19
CA HIS A 144 25.31 5.51 -3.90
C HIS A 144 24.63 4.53 -4.86
N SER A 145 24.12 3.40 -4.37
CA SER A 145 23.06 2.66 -5.09
C SER A 145 21.88 3.63 -5.24
N THR A 146 21.70 4.15 -6.45
CA THR A 146 20.76 5.22 -6.81
C THR A 146 19.29 4.82 -6.63
N GLU A 147 19.04 3.52 -6.52
CA GLU A 147 17.72 2.93 -6.45
C GLU A 147 17.40 2.53 -5.01
N CYS A 148 16.39 3.20 -4.42
CA CYS A 148 15.81 2.89 -3.12
C CYS A 148 14.29 2.80 -3.25
N LEU A 149 13.59 2.25 -2.27
CA LEU A 149 12.13 2.06 -2.35
C LEU A 149 11.36 3.36 -2.67
N LEU A 150 11.88 4.53 -2.27
CA LEU A 150 11.28 5.83 -2.60
C LEU A 150 11.22 6.09 -4.12
N SER A 151 12.16 5.58 -4.91
CA SER A 151 12.16 5.76 -6.38
C SER A 151 10.95 5.10 -7.05
N LEU A 152 10.38 4.06 -6.41
CA LEU A 152 9.17 3.38 -6.88
C LEU A 152 7.88 4.14 -6.52
N VAL A 153 7.91 4.97 -5.49
CA VAL A 153 6.73 5.72 -5.00
C VAL A 153 6.67 7.14 -5.58
N THR A 154 7.85 7.76 -5.76
CA THR A 154 7.97 9.16 -6.20
C THR A 154 7.16 9.51 -7.47
N PRO A 155 7.12 8.67 -8.53
CA PRO A 155 6.35 8.97 -9.74
C PRO A 155 4.85 9.13 -9.49
N GLU A 156 4.32 8.38 -8.52
CA GLU A 156 2.88 8.33 -8.22
C GLU A 156 2.44 9.38 -7.18
N LEU A 157 3.41 10.00 -6.51
CA LEU A 157 3.16 10.83 -5.33
C LEU A 157 2.24 12.03 -5.61
N GLY A 158 2.36 12.63 -6.81
CA GLY A 158 1.50 13.74 -7.22
C GLY A 158 0.02 13.36 -7.17
N SER A 159 -0.33 12.18 -7.70
CA SER A 159 -1.71 11.68 -7.67
C SER A 159 -2.10 11.22 -6.26
N LEU A 160 -1.22 10.51 -5.57
CA LEU A 160 -1.51 9.96 -4.23
C LEU A 160 -1.83 11.06 -3.22
N VAL A 161 -1.11 12.19 -3.24
CA VAL A 161 -1.35 13.31 -2.32
C VAL A 161 -2.75 13.88 -2.48
N GLU A 162 -3.24 14.06 -3.70
CA GLU A 162 -4.60 14.55 -3.95
C GLU A 162 -5.65 13.60 -3.37
N HIS A 163 -5.49 12.31 -3.60
CA HIS A 163 -6.43 11.29 -3.14
C HIS A 163 -6.37 11.08 -1.63
N TRP A 164 -5.18 11.11 -1.02
CA TRP A 164 -5.03 11.05 0.44
C TRP A 164 -5.65 12.26 1.12
N LEU A 165 -5.44 13.47 0.59
CA LEU A 165 -6.07 14.68 1.14
C LEU A 165 -7.60 14.62 1.03
N ALA A 166 -8.13 14.09 -0.07
CA ALA A 166 -9.58 13.88 -0.22
C ALA A 166 -10.11 12.86 0.81
N ALA A 167 -9.42 11.72 1.00
CA ALA A 167 -9.81 10.71 1.99
C ALA A 167 -9.74 11.24 3.43
N LEU A 168 -8.72 12.05 3.75
CA LEU A 168 -8.59 12.68 5.07
C LEU A 168 -9.68 13.73 5.32
N ARG A 169 -10.07 14.51 4.30
CA ARG A 169 -11.19 15.46 4.41
C ARG A 169 -12.50 14.74 4.69
N ASP A 170 -12.76 13.66 3.95
CA ASP A 170 -13.95 12.84 4.16
C ASP A 170 -13.98 12.24 5.57
N SER A 171 -12.86 11.66 6.01
CA SER A 171 -12.72 11.13 7.37
C SER A 171 -12.95 12.19 8.44
N ALA A 172 -12.39 13.39 8.26
CA ALA A 172 -12.58 14.50 9.21
C ALA A 172 -14.06 14.93 9.30
N LEU A 173 -14.77 15.01 8.16
CA LEU A 173 -16.19 15.34 8.12
C LEU A 173 -17.06 14.26 8.78
N LEU A 174 -16.77 12.99 8.51
CA LEU A 174 -17.48 11.84 9.10
C LEU A 174 -17.20 11.67 10.60
N SER A 175 -16.07 12.19 11.08
CA SER A 175 -15.69 12.17 12.50
C SER A 175 -16.31 13.32 13.30
N LEU A 176 -17.04 14.24 12.66
CA LEU A 176 -17.70 15.34 13.36
C LEU A 176 -18.81 14.81 14.30
N PRO A 177 -19.00 15.45 15.47
CA PRO A 177 -20.17 15.19 16.30
C PRO A 177 -21.48 15.35 15.52
N SER A 178 -22.51 14.58 15.87
CA SER A 178 -23.82 14.61 15.18
C SER A 178 -24.49 15.98 15.17
N GLU A 179 -24.10 16.86 16.09
CA GLU A 179 -24.48 18.28 16.16
C GLU A 179 -24.14 19.05 14.86
N PHE A 180 -23.09 18.61 14.17
CA PHE A 180 -22.57 19.20 12.95
C PHE A 180 -22.95 18.41 11.69
N ALA A 181 -23.93 17.50 11.77
CA ALA A 181 -24.40 16.74 10.61
C ALA A 181 -24.85 17.67 9.45
N SER A 182 -25.30 18.89 9.76
CA SER A 182 -25.64 19.92 8.78
C SER A 182 -24.45 20.45 7.96
N GLN A 183 -23.21 20.18 8.39
CA GLN A 183 -21.99 20.56 7.67
C GLN A 183 -21.59 19.51 6.62
N LEU A 184 -22.22 18.33 6.63
CA LEU A 184 -21.94 17.31 5.63
C LEU A 184 -22.44 17.78 4.25
N PRO A 185 -21.57 17.76 3.22
CA PRO A 185 -21.97 18.01 1.85
C PRO A 185 -23.18 17.16 1.44
N PRO A 186 -24.23 17.77 0.84
CA PRO A 186 -25.45 17.05 0.45
C PRO A 186 -25.21 16.02 -0.65
N ASN A 187 -24.11 16.16 -1.41
CA ASN A 187 -23.72 15.25 -2.49
C ASN A 187 -22.73 14.17 -2.03
N GLY A 188 -22.42 14.07 -0.73
CA GLY A 188 -21.37 13.19 -0.22
C GLY A 188 -19.95 13.72 -0.45
N GLY A 189 -18.96 12.89 -0.10
CA GLY A 189 -17.54 13.16 -0.26
C GLY A 189 -16.92 12.43 -1.44
N ALA A 190 -15.59 12.40 -1.49
CA ALA A 190 -14.86 11.66 -2.52
C ALA A 190 -14.97 10.12 -2.36
N TYR A 191 -15.15 9.65 -1.12
CA TYR A 191 -15.18 8.24 -0.72
C TYR A 191 -16.33 7.91 0.24
N TYR A 192 -17.35 8.75 0.35
CA TYR A 192 -18.58 8.38 1.06
C TYR A 192 -19.81 8.95 0.37
N ALA A 193 -20.87 8.14 0.32
CA ALA A 193 -22.18 8.56 -0.15
C ALA A 193 -23.01 9.13 1.02
N PRO A 194 -23.92 10.08 0.76
CA PRO A 194 -24.76 10.68 1.79
C PRO A 194 -25.65 9.63 2.48
N GLU A 195 -26.13 8.59 1.78
CA GLU A 195 -26.89 7.50 2.41
C GLU A 195 -26.05 6.59 3.33
N SER A 196 -24.72 6.61 3.18
CA SER A 196 -23.79 5.79 3.98
C SER A 196 -23.32 6.52 5.23
N ALA A 197 -23.46 7.86 5.28
CA ALA A 197 -23.03 8.68 6.42
C ALA A 197 -23.90 8.47 7.69
N ASP A 198 -25.16 8.03 7.53
CA ASP A 198 -26.07 7.72 8.64
C ASP A 198 -25.78 6.37 9.32
N VAL A 199 -25.08 5.47 8.62
CA VAL A 199 -24.63 4.19 9.19
C VAL A 199 -23.31 4.45 9.90
N ARG A 200 -23.42 4.92 11.15
CA ARG A 200 -22.32 5.04 12.11
C ARG A 200 -21.27 3.97 11.86
N ILE A 201 -20.07 4.40 11.47
CA ILE A 201 -18.87 3.58 11.42
C ILE A 201 -18.54 3.17 12.85
N VAL A 202 -19.23 2.14 13.34
CA VAL A 202 -18.84 1.37 14.50
C VAL A 202 -17.77 0.41 14.00
N SER A 203 -16.54 0.68 14.43
CA SER A 203 -15.37 -0.21 14.33
C SER A 203 -14.63 -0.25 12.99
N ILE A 204 -13.82 0.79 12.75
CA ILE A 204 -12.47 0.57 12.19
C ILE A 204 -11.47 1.02 13.26
N THR A 205 -11.26 0.13 14.23
CA THR A 205 -10.13 0.11 15.17
C THR A 205 -9.81 -1.36 15.36
#